data_AF-A0A7Y9HV27-F1
#
_entry.id   AF-A0A7Y9HV27-F1
#
_cell.length_a   1.000
_cell.length_b   1.000
_cell.length_c   1.000
_cell.angle_alpha   90.00
_cell.angle_beta   90.00
_cell.angle_gamma   90.00
#
_symmetry.space_group_name_H-M   'P 1'
#
loop_
_entity.id
_entity.type
_entity.pdbx_description
1 polymer ?
#
loop_
_entity_poly.entity_id
_entity_poly.type
_entity_poly.pdbx_seq_one_letter_code
_entity_poly.pdbx_strand_id
1 'polypeptide(L)' 'MAETDRFLTLAELCTYLGISRSLAYKLSHRNTIPKYRPTNGRVWFKKSDIDQWLNNHRIMSETELQPLIN' A
#
# COMPACT_ATOMS: atom_id res chain seq x y z
N MET A 1 13.39 -19.51 4.58
CA MET A 1 12.05 -19.62 5.20
C MET A 1 11.12 -18.80 4.32
N ALA A 2 10.13 -19.41 3.67
CA ALA A 2 9.17 -18.67 2.87
C ALA A 2 8.32 -17.84 3.83
N GLU A 3 8.47 -16.51 3.79
CA GLU A 3 7.57 -15.64 4.53
C GLU A 3 6.18 -15.84 3.94
N THR A 4 5.28 -16.46 4.71
CA THR A 4 3.91 -16.73 4.26
C THR A 4 3.24 -15.38 4.01
N ASP A 5 3.13 -15.01 2.73
CA ASP A 5 2.52 -13.75 2.37
C ASP A 5 1.06 -13.71 2.84
N ARG A 6 0.78 -12.73 3.68
CA ARG A 6 -0.46 -12.65 4.47
C ARG A 6 -1.42 -11.65 3.83
N PHE A 7 -2.69 -12.01 3.82
CA PHE A 7 -3.76 -11.06 3.51
C PHE A 7 -4.13 -10.23 4.74
N LEU A 8 -4.17 -8.93 4.56
CA LEU A 8 -4.62 -7.93 5.51
C LEU A 8 -6.06 -7.54 5.20
N THR A 9 -6.85 -7.34 6.25
CA THR A 9 -8.15 -6.66 6.18
C THR A 9 -7.96 -5.14 6.13
N LEU A 10 -9.03 -4.39 5.85
CA LEU A 10 -8.96 -2.91 5.89
C LEU A 10 -8.47 -2.39 7.26
N ALA A 11 -8.88 -3.02 8.37
CA ALA A 11 -8.47 -2.63 9.70
C ALA A 11 -6.96 -2.87 9.92
N GLU A 12 -6.47 -4.05 9.55
CA GLU A 12 -5.05 -4.38 9.63
C GLU A 12 -4.20 -3.50 8.70
N LEU A 13 -4.69 -3.19 7.50
CA LEU A 13 -4.04 -2.25 6.59
C LEU A 13 -3.92 -0.86 7.23
N CYS A 14 -4.96 -0.37 7.91
CA CYS A 14 -4.91 0.92 8.60
C CYS A 14 -3.84 0.90 9.71
N THR A 15 -3.79 -0.17 10.49
CA THR A 15 -2.76 -0.37 11.52
C THR A 15 -1.36 -0.48 10.91
N TYR A 16 -1.24 -1.19 9.78
CA TYR A 16 0.03 -1.41 9.10
C TYR A 16 0.62 -0.13 8.52
N LEU A 17 -0.21 0.65 7.81
CA LEU A 17 0.21 1.90 7.16
C LEU A 17 0.18 3.10 8.12
N GLY A 18 -0.36 2.96 9.33
CA GLY A 18 -0.55 4.07 10.26
C GLY A 18 -1.55 5.12 9.76
N ILE A 19 -2.52 4.74 8.92
CA ILE A 19 -3.49 5.66 8.31
C ILE A 19 -4.91 5.49 8.87
N SER A 20 -5.71 6.55 8.75
CA SER A 20 -7.13 6.50 9.11
C SER A 20 -7.94 5.62 8.15
N ARG A 21 -9.03 5.01 8.66
CA ARG A 21 -9.97 4.22 7.83
C ARG A 21 -10.49 5.00 6.63
N SER A 22 -10.80 6.29 6.81
CA SER A 22 -11.29 7.15 5.72
C SER A 22 -10.25 7.32 4.60
N LEU A 23 -8.96 7.39 4.94
CA LEU A 23 -7.89 7.44 3.94
C LEU A 23 -7.72 6.09 3.25
N ALA A 24 -7.68 4.99 4.01
CA ALA A 24 -7.61 3.64 3.44
C ALA A 24 -8.79 3.35 2.50
N TYR A 25 -10.01 3.79 2.87
CA TYR A 25 -11.20 3.64 2.05
C TYR A 25 -11.12 4.44 0.76
N LYS A 26 -10.61 5.69 0.81
CA LYS A 26 -10.35 6.51 -0.38
C LYS A 26 -9.33 5.86 -1.32
N LEU A 27 -8.22 5.37 -0.79
CA LEU A 27 -7.18 4.67 -1.57
C LEU A 27 -7.74 3.42 -2.25
N SER A 28 -8.53 2.64 -1.51
CA SER A 28 -9.19 1.44 -2.03
C SER A 28 -10.24 1.79 -3.08
N HIS A 29 -11.11 2.77 -2.85
CA HIS A 29 -12.13 3.17 -3.82
C HIS A 29 -11.55 3.71 -5.12
N ARG A 30 -10.46 4.47 -5.04
CA ARG A 30 -9.75 5.02 -6.21
C ARG A 30 -8.90 4.00 -6.96
N ASN A 31 -8.88 2.73 -6.51
CA ASN A 31 -7.98 1.69 -7.02
C ASN A 31 -6.49 2.10 -7.01
N THR A 32 -6.11 3.02 -6.11
CA THR A 32 -4.74 3.52 -6.01
C THR A 32 -3.85 2.52 -5.27
N ILE A 33 -4.43 1.77 -4.34
CA ILE A 33 -3.75 0.71 -3.58
C ILE A 33 -4.15 -0.68 -4.12
N PRO A 34 -3.21 -1.64 -4.24
CA PRO A 34 -3.52 -3.00 -4.67
C PRO A 34 -4.52 -3.67 -3.74
N LYS A 35 -5.59 -4.22 -4.29
CA LYS A 35 -6.67 -4.84 -3.50
C LYS A 35 -7.23 -6.08 -4.19
N TYR A 36 -7.70 -6.99 -3.36
CA TYR A 36 -8.26 -8.27 -3.77
C TYR A 36 -9.70 -8.38 -3.30
N ARG A 37 -10.60 -8.76 -4.23
CA ARG A 37 -12.02 -8.97 -3.93
C ARG A 37 -12.46 -10.30 -4.56
N PRO A 38 -12.17 -11.44 -3.90
CA PRO A 38 -12.58 -12.75 -4.41
C PRO A 38 -14.10 -12.98 -4.36
N THR A 39 -14.82 -12.19 -3.55
CA THR A 39 -16.27 -12.28 -3.39
C THR A 39 -16.87 -10.88 -3.31
N ASN A 40 -18.16 -10.73 -3.63
CA ASN A 40 -18.88 -9.44 -3.61
C ASN A 40 -19.03 -8.78 -2.22
N GLY A 41 -18.40 -9.29 -1.17
CA GLY A 41 -18.45 -8.70 0.18
C GLY A 41 -17.20 -7.92 0.56
N ARG A 42 -16.15 -8.63 1.00
CA ARG A 42 -15.01 -8.06 1.72
C ARG A 42 -13.79 -7.89 0.80
N VAL A 43 -13.05 -6.80 1.01
CA VAL A 43 -11.79 -6.50 0.33
C VAL A 43 -10.61 -6.90 1.20
N TRP A 44 -9.60 -7.45 0.56
CA TRP A 44 -8.36 -7.95 1.15
C TRP A 44 -7.15 -7.28 0.49
N PHE A 45 -6.04 -7.20 1.22
CA PHE A 45 -4.82 -6.56 0.76
C PHE A 45 -3.66 -7.51 1.02
N LYS A 46 -2.97 -7.94 -0.03
CA LYS A 46 -1.81 -8.83 0.12
C LYS A 46 -0.62 -8.02 0.61
N LYS A 47 0.02 -8.42 1.72
CA LYS A 47 1.07 -7.62 2.36
C LYS A 47 2.19 -7.29 1.39
N SER A 48 2.71 -8.27 0.64
CA SER A 48 3.80 -8.02 -0.32
C SER A 48 3.42 -7.02 -1.42
N ASP A 49 2.16 -7.00 -1.87
CA ASP A 49 1.72 -6.00 -2.84
C ASP A 49 1.67 -4.59 -2.24
N ILE A 50 1.28 -4.48 -0.97
CA ILE A 50 1.31 -3.20 -0.24
C ILE A 50 2.75 -2.72 -0.08
N ASP A 51 3.68 -3.63 0.22
CA ASP A 51 5.10 -3.31 0.34
C ASP A 51 5.68 -2.86 -1.00
N GLN A 52 5.35 -3.55 -2.09
CA GLN A 52 5.76 -3.14 -3.43
C GLN A 52 5.15 -1.79 -3.82
N TRP A 53 3.89 -1.57 -3.48
CA TRP A 53 3.22 -0.28 -3.68
C TRP A 53 3.94 0.85 -2.92
N LEU A 54 4.29 0.65 -1.64
CA LEU A 54 5.07 1.63 -0.88
C LEU A 54 6.41 1.95 -1.55
N ASN A 55 7.12 0.93 -2.01
CA ASN A 55 8.40 1.11 -2.72
C ASN A 55 8.24 1.91 -4.01
N ASN A 56 7.16 1.67 -4.77
CA ASN A 56 6.87 2.42 -6.00
C ASN A 56 6.44 3.87 -5.74
N HIS A 57 5.92 4.16 -4.55
CA HIS A 57 5.55 5.50 -4.11
C HIS A 57 6.67 6.21 -3.33
N ARG A 58 7.92 5.72 -3.40
CA ARG A 58 9.08 6.41 -2.83
C ARG A 58 9.22 7.80 -3.47
N ILE A 59 9.15 8.83 -2.64
CA ILE A 59 9.50 10.19 -3.03
C ILE A 59 11.02 10.32 -2.86
N MET A 60 11.71 10.77 -3.92
CA MET A 60 13.15 11.03 -3.86
C MET A 60 13.44 12.14 -2.86
N SER A 61 14.47 11.95 -2.02
CA SER A 61 14.93 12.98 -1.10
C SER A 61 15.59 14.13 -1.85
N GLU A 62 15.58 15.34 -1.27
CA GLU A 62 16.16 16.54 -1.88
C GLU A 62 17.62 16.35 -2.31
N THR A 63 18.41 15.60 -1.53
CA THR A 63 19.81 15.24 -1.82
C THR A 63 19.96 14.41 -3.11
N GLU A 64 18.97 13.59 -3.45
CA GLU A 64 18.99 12.70 -4.63
C GLU A 64 18.53 13.42 -5.90
N LEU A 65 17.85 14.57 -5.76
CA LEU A 65 17.39 15.41 -6.87
C LEU A 65 18.47 16.37 -7.38
N GLN A 66 19.52 16.62 -6.59
CA GLN A 66 20.59 17.58 -6.89
C GLN A 66 21.59 17.21 -8.02
N PRO A 67 21.80 15.95 -8.48
CA PRO A 67 22.87 15.68 -9.44
C PRO A 67 22.50 15.95 -10.92
N LEU A 68 21.35 16.56 -11.23
CA LEU A 68 20.91 16.80 -12.62
C LEU A 68 20.97 18.27 -13.06
N ILE A 69 21.71 19.12 -12.33
CA ILE A 69 21.99 20.50 -12.75
C ILE A 69 23.48 20.61 -13.04
N ASN A 70 23.85 20.41 -14.31
CA ASN A 70 25.16 20.77 -14.87
C ASN A 70 24.94 21.44 -16.21
#